data_AF-A0A8B8N985-F1
#
_entry.id   AF-A0A8B8N985-F1
#
_cell.length_a   1.000
_cell.length_b   1.000
_cell.length_c   1.000
_cell.angle_alpha   90.00
_cell.angle_beta   90.00
_cell.angle_gamma   90.00
#
_symmetry.space_group_name_H-M   'P 1'
#
loop_
_entity.id
_entity.type
_entity.pdbx_description
1 polymer ?
#
loop_
_entity_poly.entity_id
_entity_poly.type
_entity_poly.pdbx_seq_one_letter_code
_entity_poly.pdbx_strand_id
1 'polypeptide(L)' 'METDEGSRRVLPFQLQFDKPLASQVKMAEWNPEKDLLAMVTEDSKVVLHRFNWQRLWTISPENEESMMVIQVEI' A
#
# COMPACT_ATOMS: atom_id res chain seq x y z
N MET A 1 -27.63 -32.65 24.70
CA MET A 1 -27.09 -31.29 24.56
C MET A 1 -26.45 -31.26 23.20
N GLU A 2 -27.06 -30.48 22.31
CA GLU A 2 -26.72 -30.37 20.90
C GLU A 2 -25.28 -29.85 20.80
N THR A 3 -24.45 -30.59 20.07
CA THR A 3 -23.11 -30.14 19.70
C THR A 3 -23.26 -28.85 18.93
N ASP A 4 -22.85 -27.75 19.57
CA ASP A 4 -22.62 -26.45 18.97
C ASP A 4 -21.69 -26.69 17.77
N GLU A 5 -22.30 -26.86 16.59
CA GLU A 5 -21.62 -26.87 15.31
C GLU A 5 -21.04 -25.49 15.14
N GLY A 6 -19.85 -25.34 15.74
CA GLY A 6 -19.13 -24.10 15.90
C GLY A 6 -19.17 -23.36 14.58
N SER A 7 -20.03 -22.35 14.53
CA SER A 7 -20.15 -21.42 13.42
C SER A 7 -18.74 -20.96 13.16
N ARG A 8 -18.11 -21.52 12.11
CA ARG A 8 -16.78 -21.14 11.68
C ARG A 8 -16.93 -19.68 11.33
N ARG A 9 -16.56 -18.79 12.27
CA ARG A 9 -16.68 -17.35 12.10
C ARG A 9 -15.73 -16.99 10.98
N VAL A 10 -16.22 -17.06 9.75
CA VAL A 10 -15.54 -16.53 8.59
C VAL A 10 -15.47 -15.03 8.87
N LEU A 11 -14.27 -14.55 9.15
CA LEU A 11 -14.06 -13.13 9.31
C LEU A 11 -14.40 -12.48 7.96
N PRO A 12 -15.17 -11.37 7.95
CA PRO A 12 -15.56 -10.71 6.70
C PRO A 12 -14.36 -10.16 5.92
N PHE A 13 -13.19 -10.09 6.55
CA PHE A 13 -11.91 -9.72 5.96
C PHE A 13 -10.79 -10.59 6.54
N GLN A 14 -9.73 -10.76 5.76
CA GLN A 14 -8.49 -11.39 6.21
C GLN A 14 -7.35 -10.40 6.02
N LEU A 15 -6.59 -10.15 7.09
CA LEU A 15 -5.34 -9.39 7.00
C LEU A 15 -4.39 -10.17 6.09
N GLN A 16 -4.01 -9.58 4.96
CA GLN A 16 -2.98 -10.20 4.10
C GLN A 16 -1.59 -9.94 4.66
N PHE A 17 -1.28 -8.69 5.00
CA PHE A 17 0.06 -8.27 5.39
C PHE A 17 0.00 -7.07 6.34
N ASP A 18 0.95 -7.04 7.27
CA ASP A 18 1.27 -5.90 8.11
C ASP A 18 2.77 -5.66 8.01
N LYS A 19 3.16 -4.50 7.45
CA LYS A 19 4.56 -4.15 7.21
C LYS A 19 4.83 -2.76 7.75
N PRO A 20 5.78 -2.61 8.69
CA PRO A 20 6.14 -1.30 9.19
C PRO A 20 6.82 -0.48 8.09
N LEU A 21 6.50 0.81 8.05
CA LEU A 21 7.13 1.78 7.16
C LEU A 21 8.17 2.59 7.94
N ALA A 22 9.29 2.92 7.27
CA ALA A 22 10.40 3.65 7.88
C ALA A 22 10.11 5.15 8.09
N SER A 23 9.07 5.67 7.45
CA SER A 23 8.64 7.07 7.53
C SER A 23 7.10 7.11 7.49
N GLN A 24 6.52 8.13 8.13
CA GLN A 24 5.07 8.32 8.14
C GLN A 24 4.53 8.58 6.74
N VAL A 25 3.40 7.97 6.40
CA VAL A 25 2.73 8.21 5.11
C VAL A 25 1.88 9.47 5.21
N LYS A 26 2.14 10.43 4.31
CA LYS A 26 1.37 11.67 4.16
C LYS A 26 0.12 11.45 3.29
N MET A 27 0.27 10.70 2.20
CA MET A 27 -0.82 10.40 1.28
C MET A 27 -0.67 8.98 0.74
N ALA A 28 -1.80 8.30 0.51
CA ALA A 28 -1.83 6.98 -0.09
C ALA A 28 -3.04 6.87 -1.03
N GLU A 29 -2.83 6.31 -2.21
CA GLU A 29 -3.88 6.14 -3.22
C GLU A 29 -3.76 4.78 -3.91
N TRP A 30 -4.88 4.06 -3.99
CA TRP A 30 -4.99 2.81 -4.73
C TRP A 30 -5.35 3.11 -6.18
N ASN A 31 -4.74 2.37 -7.11
CA ASN A 31 -5.25 2.32 -8.46
C ASN A 31 -6.57 1.53 -8.47
N PRO A 32 -7.66 2.06 -9.07
CA PRO A 32 -8.97 1.41 -9.05
C PRO A 32 -9.04 0.15 -9.92
N GLU A 33 -8.16 0.03 -10.91
CA GLU A 33 -8.17 -1.08 -11.87
C GLU A 33 -7.13 -2.17 -11.56
N LYS A 34 -6.03 -1.79 -10.89
CA LYS A 34 -4.85 -2.65 -10.68
C LYS A 34 -4.57 -2.84 -9.19
N ASP A 35 -3.76 -3.86 -8.88
CA ASP A 35 -3.32 -4.18 -7.53
C ASP A 35 -2.24 -3.21 -7.00
N LEU A 36 -2.31 -1.92 -7.32
CA LEU A 36 -1.25 -0.94 -7.07
C LEU A 36 -1.63 0.08 -6.01
N LEU A 37 -0.70 0.37 -5.10
CA LEU A 37 -0.79 1.37 -4.04
C LEU A 37 0.37 2.36 -4.17
N ALA A 38 0.06 3.61 -4.48
CA ALA A 38 1.01 4.72 -4.42
C ALA A 38 0.98 5.33 -3.02
N MET A 39 2.15 5.59 -2.44
CA MET A 39 2.27 6.28 -1.15
C MET A 39 3.30 7.39 -1.23
N VAL A 40 3.01 8.52 -0.59
CA VAL A 40 3.94 9.62 -0.36
C VAL A 40 4.31 9.62 1.11
N THR A 41 5.60 9.47 1.42
CA THR A 41 6.11 9.49 2.79
C THR A 41 6.58 10.88 3.20
N GLU A 42 6.76 11.10 4.51
CA GLU A 42 7.09 12.40 5.06
C GLU A 42 8.44 12.94 4.58
N ASP A 43 9.39 12.04 4.33
CA ASP A 43 10.67 12.31 3.67
C ASP A 43 10.57 12.64 2.17
N SER A 44 9.35 12.92 1.70
CA SER A 44 9.02 13.30 0.32
C SER A 44 9.36 12.22 -0.71
N LYS A 45 9.49 10.96 -0.28
CA LYS A 45 9.62 9.83 -1.21
C LYS A 45 8.24 9.39 -1.69
N VAL A 46 8.15 9.04 -2.96
CA VAL A 46 7.00 8.38 -3.55
C VAL A 46 7.33 6.91 -3.72
N VAL A 47 6.50 6.03 -3.20
CA VAL A 47 6.71 4.58 -3.24
C VAL A 47 5.49 3.89 -3.84
N LEU A 48 5.70 3.09 -4.88
CA LEU A 48 4.67 2.25 -5.45
C LEU A 48 4.84 0.81 -4.95
N HIS A 49 3.78 0.28 -4.36
CA HIS A 49 3.68 -1.12 -3.96
C HIS A 49 2.55 -1.82 -4.70
N ARG A 50 2.66 -3.14 -4.80
CA ARG A 50 1.51 -4.00 -5.11
C ARG A 50 0.72 -4.31 -3.85
N PHE A 51 -0.48 -4.86 -4.03
CA PHE A 51 -1.37 -5.34 -2.97
C PHE A 51 -0.71 -6.38 -2.05
N ASN A 52 0.18 -7.20 -2.61
CA ASN A 52 0.99 -8.17 -1.86
C ASN A 52 2.20 -7.55 -1.15
N TRP A 53 2.25 -6.22 -1.01
CA TRP A 53 3.37 -5.47 -0.41
C TRP A 53 4.72 -5.60 -1.14
N GLN A 54 4.73 -6.10 -2.36
CA GLN A 54 5.92 -6.05 -3.22
C GLN A 54 6.17 -4.60 -3.66
N ARG A 55 7.35 -4.08 -3.36
CA ARG A 55 7.77 -2.75 -3.83
C ARG A 55 8.11 -2.83 -5.32
N LEU A 56 7.52 -1.96 -6.12
CA LEU A 56 7.81 -1.83 -7.55
C LEU A 56 8.88 -0.78 -7.80
N TRP A 57 8.68 0.44 -7.28
CA TRP A 57 9.65 1.53 -7.43
C TRP A 57 9.59 2.52 -6.28
N THR A 58 10.64 3.33 -6.17
CA THR A 58 10.74 4.44 -5.23
C THR A 58 11.37 5.63 -5.94
N ILE A 59 10.74 6.79 -5.81
CA ILE A 59 11.30 8.06 -6.23
C ILE A 59 11.64 8.85 -4.97
N SER A 60 12.88 9.31 -4.87
CA SER A 60 13.33 10.20 -3.80
C SER A 60 13.67 11.58 -4.37
N PRO A 61 13.48 12.64 -3.58
CA PRO A 61 13.74 14.02 -4.00
C PRO A 61 15.23 14.30 -4.28
N GLU A 62 16.14 13.43 -3.82
CA GLU A 62 17.60 13.55 -4.03
C GLU A 62 18.02 13.37 -5.49
N ASN A 63 17.13 12.83 -6.33
CA ASN A 63 17.33 12.72 -7.77
C ASN A 63 16.51 13.84 -8.44
N GLU A 64 17.10 15.02 -8.58
CA GLU A 64 16.45 16.25 -9.11
C GLU A 64 15.73 16.02 -10.46
N GLU A 65 16.20 15.06 -11.26
CA GLU A 65 15.63 14.71 -12.57
C GLU A 65 14.32 13.91 -12.49
N SER A 66 14.02 13.25 -11.35
CA SER A 66 12.81 12.43 -11.19
C SER A 66 11.61 13.20 -10.60
N MET A 67 11.81 14.42 -10.11
CA MET A 67 10.76 15.20 -9.45
C MET A 67 9.77 15.85 -10.44
N MET A 68 10.14 15.96 -11.72
CA MET A 68 9.30 16.62 -12.75
C MET A 68 8.31 15.70 -13.48
N VAL A 69 8.44 14.37 -13.37
CA VAL A 69 7.73 13.42 -14.27
C VAL A 69 6.46 12.81 -13.68
N ILE A 70 6.06 13.19 -12.46
CA ILE A 70 4.88 12.60 -11.83
C ILE A 70 3.69 13.58 -11.88
N GLN A 71 3.15 13.79 -13.08
CA GLN A 71 1.71 14.01 -13.17
C GLN A 71 1.07 12.66 -12.82
N VAL A 72 0.70 12.51 -11.55
CA VAL A 72 0.05 11.32 -11.02
C VAL A 72 -1.35 11.25 -11.63
N GLU A 73 -1.47 10.70 -12.84
CA GLU A 73 -2.69 10.05 -13.31
C GLU A 73 -2.61 8.59 -12.83
N ILE A 74 -3.24 8.33 -11.69
CA ILE A 74 -3.58 6.97 -11.23
C ILE A 74 -4.96 6.65 -11.77
#